data_AF-A0AAJ1S321-F1
#
_entry.id   AF-A0AAJ1S321-F1
#
_cell.length_a   1.000
_cell.length_b   1.000
_cell.length_c   1.000
_cell.angle_alpha   90.00
_cell.angle_beta   90.00
_cell.angle_gamma   90.00
#
_symmetry.space_group_name_H-M   'P 1'
#
loop_
_entity.id
_entity.type
_entity.pdbx_description
1 polymer ?
#
loop_
_entity_poly.entity_id
_entity_poly.type
_entity_poly.pdbx_seq_one_letter_code
_entity_poly.pdbx_strand_id
1 'polypeptide(L)'
;METAKMRNSVTMVLLMMMSTFAVIEFPQAKASEVVLTDAIQIVNGGSANDRMVATDADSMGNVHFVWSRNTQHLWYQMHNPRGDVLIFETQISNPGAHRAWHPDISVDSDDNVHITWTDKAAQWTILYTLLDPSQDDQSGDSAIDSVISLIDDFEVSVHTQNRDWPAIDTDSENNAHIAWEDSFEPLDKFYQQPQIYYSMIQPDLQSREAVVAVGETLLTPIIGHKGHPDVAVDADDFVQIVWDDTRGGKVEMVAPIDTSGSMNTEWADMCVVFYGGYFASGGYFEGLKPMLLRANMTVYETLYALSGNWPSAATSGNCAAAYQTGGSGSQGPRGTPLGQAPGDDSGGIRELTEVIYNNNAVNLPQDGGYYSEFWGPGSTWACLSWRDVSNNVPGNPPTQLDHHWNPNATKIIIPISDEGPYGGDPSQQSDDTQSINEAHDACVIAGIIPVPLLAAGFGSGSTQVGSHMMDL
;
A
#
# COMPACT_ATOMS: atom_id res chain seq x y z
N MET A 1 -53.95 33.99 -44.73
CA MET A 1 -53.11 35.18 -44.45
C MET A 1 -53.75 35.89 -43.27
N GLU A 2 -53.17 36.06 -42.09
CA GLU A 2 -51.86 35.73 -41.53
C GLU A 2 -52.11 35.37 -40.05
N THR A 3 -51.49 34.31 -39.56
CA THR A 3 -51.39 34.03 -38.13
C THR A 3 -50.45 35.05 -37.50
N ALA A 4 -50.98 35.88 -36.60
CA ALA A 4 -50.19 36.88 -35.87
C ALA A 4 -49.13 36.18 -35.02
N LYS A 5 -47.87 36.40 -35.40
CA LYS A 5 -46.66 35.96 -34.71
C LYS A 5 -46.58 36.69 -33.36
N MET A 6 -46.95 36.03 -32.25
CA MET A 6 -46.61 36.53 -30.91
C MET A 6 -45.08 36.57 -30.79
N ARG A 7 -44.55 37.76 -30.46
CA ARG A 7 -43.11 38.03 -30.35
C ARG A 7 -42.57 37.40 -29.07
N ASN A 8 -41.88 36.26 -29.20
CA ASN A 8 -41.10 35.57 -28.15
C ASN A 8 -40.06 36.46 -27.43
N SER A 9 -39.81 37.69 -27.90
CA SER A 9 -38.83 38.60 -27.34
C SER A 9 -39.28 39.26 -26.02
N VAL A 10 -40.58 39.48 -25.80
CA VAL A 10 -41.07 40.12 -24.56
C VAL A 10 -41.00 39.16 -23.36
N THR A 11 -41.31 37.89 -23.59
CA THR A 11 -41.20 36.83 -22.57
C THR A 11 -39.76 36.58 -22.15
N MET A 12 -38.82 36.69 -23.08
CA MET A 12 -37.39 36.51 -22.82
C MET A 12 -36.80 37.69 -22.02
N VAL A 13 -37.25 38.92 -22.28
CA VAL A 13 -36.87 40.10 -21.48
C VAL A 13 -37.48 40.03 -20.07
N LEU A 14 -38.71 39.53 -19.92
CA LEU A 14 -39.33 39.33 -18.61
C LEU A 14 -38.59 38.26 -17.78
N LEU A 15 -38.15 37.18 -18.42
CA LEU A 15 -37.32 36.14 -17.79
C LEU A 15 -35.93 36.67 -17.39
N MET A 16 -35.29 37.49 -18.23
CA MET A 16 -34.02 38.13 -17.90
C MET A 16 -34.16 39.15 -16.75
N MET A 17 -35.26 39.92 -16.70
CA MET A 17 -35.53 40.81 -15.56
C MET A 17 -35.86 40.05 -14.28
N MET A 18 -36.60 38.94 -14.34
CA MET A 18 -36.84 38.11 -13.15
C MET A 18 -35.55 37.43 -12.65
N SER A 19 -34.63 37.06 -13.54
CA SER A 19 -33.30 36.54 -13.14
C SER A 19 -32.39 37.60 -12.48
N THR A 20 -32.62 38.90 -12.72
CA THR A 20 -31.88 39.96 -12.01
C THR A 20 -32.41 40.24 -10.59
N PHE A 21 -33.63 39.79 -10.26
CA PHE A 21 -34.19 39.88 -8.90
C PHE A 21 -34.05 38.57 -8.10
N ALA A 22 -33.53 37.50 -8.72
CA ALA A 22 -33.14 36.25 -8.06
C ALA A 22 -31.67 36.29 -7.57
N VAL A 23 -31.15 37.49 -7.25
CA VAL A 23 -29.97 37.59 -6.37
C VAL A 23 -30.49 37.36 -4.96
N ILE A 24 -30.58 36.06 -4.68
CA ILE A 24 -30.70 35.41 -3.39
C ILE A 24 -29.95 36.24 -2.35
N GLU A 25 -30.64 36.55 -1.25
CA GLU A 25 -30.00 36.84 0.03
C GLU A 25 -28.92 35.77 0.22
N PHE A 26 -27.66 36.13 -0.02
CA PHE A 26 -26.58 35.29 0.46
C PHE A 26 -26.83 35.18 1.97
N PRO A 27 -27.02 33.99 2.55
CA PRO A 27 -26.82 33.87 3.97
C PRO A 27 -25.39 34.38 4.17
N GLN A 28 -25.25 35.54 4.81
CA GLN A 28 -23.98 35.88 5.40
C GLN A 28 -23.77 34.75 6.40
N ALA A 29 -22.95 33.77 6.03
CA ALA A 29 -22.26 32.97 7.01
C ALA A 29 -21.57 34.02 7.90
N LYS A 30 -22.15 34.29 9.06
CA LYS A 30 -21.40 34.90 10.13
C LYS A 30 -20.33 33.87 10.40
N ALA A 31 -19.11 34.13 9.93
CA ALA A 31 -17.96 33.43 10.45
C ALA A 31 -18.11 33.54 11.97
N SER A 32 -18.32 32.39 12.62
CA SER A 32 -18.09 32.29 14.05
C SER A 32 -16.70 32.89 14.25
N GLU A 33 -16.58 33.84 15.18
CA GLU A 33 -15.30 34.41 15.54
C GLU A 33 -14.34 33.24 15.74
N VAL A 34 -13.31 33.13 14.89
CA VAL A 34 -12.28 32.11 15.06
C VAL A 34 -11.54 32.54 16.32
N VAL A 35 -11.97 31.99 17.45
CA VAL A 35 -11.27 32.15 18.71
C VAL A 35 -9.99 31.35 18.54
N LEU A 36 -8.90 32.03 18.16
CA LEU A 36 -7.57 31.48 18.33
C LEU A 36 -7.32 31.37 19.84
N THR A 37 -7.72 30.25 20.41
CA THR A 37 -7.26 29.82 21.72
C THR A 37 -5.84 29.30 21.60
N ASP A 38 -5.06 29.42 22.68
CA ASP A 38 -3.80 28.71 22.78
C ASP A 38 -4.05 27.20 22.63
N ALA A 39 -3.06 26.47 22.12
CA ALA A 39 -3.16 25.02 21.98
C ALA A 39 -3.54 24.37 23.33
N ILE A 40 -4.64 23.61 23.33
CA ILE A 40 -5.14 22.93 24.52
C ILE A 40 -4.52 21.54 24.55
N GLN A 41 -3.95 21.17 25.69
CA GLN A 41 -3.49 19.81 25.93
C GLN A 41 -4.69 18.93 26.30
N ILE A 42 -5.01 17.93 25.48
CA ILE A 42 -6.14 17.03 25.70
C ILE A 42 -5.84 16.04 26.84
N VAL A 43 -4.68 15.39 26.79
CA VAL A 43 -4.23 14.38 27.76
C VAL A 43 -2.80 14.67 28.20
N ASN A 44 -2.53 14.46 29.49
CA ASN A 44 -1.18 14.45 30.05
C ASN A 44 -0.85 13.06 30.59
N GLY A 45 -0.60 12.13 29.66
CA GLY A 45 -0.33 10.72 29.97
C GLY A 45 0.93 10.47 30.79
N GLY A 46 1.75 11.50 31.05
CA GLY A 46 2.99 11.36 31.83
C GLY A 46 3.97 10.38 31.18
N SER A 47 4.07 9.16 31.75
CA SER A 47 4.87 8.07 31.19
C SER A 47 4.10 7.17 30.21
N ALA A 48 2.78 7.37 30.06
CA ALA A 48 1.96 6.63 29.12
C ALA A 48 2.25 7.07 27.67
N ASN A 49 2.16 6.13 26.74
CA ASN A 49 2.25 6.37 25.31
C ASN A 49 0.83 6.40 24.72
N ASP A 50 0.26 7.59 24.62
CA ASP A 50 -1.04 7.83 23.99
C ASP A 50 -0.86 8.09 22.49
N ARG A 51 -1.59 7.36 21.65
CA ARG A 51 -1.45 7.40 20.18
C ARG A 51 -2.73 7.01 19.46
N MET A 52 -2.75 7.23 18.15
CA MET A 52 -3.87 6.87 17.26
C MET A 52 -5.16 7.51 17.76
N VAL A 53 -5.14 8.83 17.94
CA VAL A 53 -6.32 9.57 18.37
C VAL A 53 -7.29 9.74 17.19
N ALA A 54 -8.57 9.48 17.44
CA ALA A 54 -9.68 9.79 16.56
C ALA A 54 -10.63 10.74 17.30
N THR A 55 -11.31 11.61 16.55
CA THR A 55 -12.15 12.66 17.13
C THR A 55 -13.36 12.95 16.27
N ASP A 56 -14.49 13.21 16.92
CA ASP A 56 -15.68 13.76 16.28
C ASP A 56 -16.45 14.66 17.27
N ALA A 57 -17.49 15.35 16.82
CA ALA A 57 -18.22 16.33 17.62
C ALA A 57 -19.74 16.10 17.63
N ASP A 58 -20.36 16.30 18.80
CA ASP A 58 -21.81 16.20 18.96
C ASP A 58 -22.57 17.45 18.48
N SER A 59 -23.91 17.39 18.55
CA SER A 59 -24.81 18.47 18.16
C SER A 59 -24.63 19.78 18.96
N MET A 60 -24.02 19.71 20.15
CA MET A 60 -23.69 20.86 21.00
C MET A 60 -22.28 21.40 20.75
N GLY A 61 -21.50 20.74 19.89
CA GLY A 61 -20.11 21.05 19.59
C GLY A 61 -19.13 20.59 20.66
N ASN A 62 -19.54 19.69 21.57
CA ASN A 62 -18.60 19.00 22.42
C ASN A 62 -17.76 18.07 21.54
N VAL A 63 -16.48 17.95 21.85
CA VAL A 63 -15.53 17.15 21.09
C VAL A 63 -15.23 15.87 21.85
N HIS A 64 -15.40 14.76 21.17
CA HIS A 64 -15.16 13.41 21.64
C HIS A 64 -13.77 12.97 21.18
N PHE A 65 -12.99 12.40 22.08
CA PHE A 65 -11.64 11.91 21.80
C PHE A 65 -11.58 10.43 22.15
N VAL A 66 -11.07 9.63 21.23
CA VAL A 66 -10.78 8.21 21.44
C VAL A 66 -9.33 7.95 21.07
N TRP A 67 -8.59 7.21 21.89
CA TRP A 67 -7.20 6.87 21.58
C TRP A 67 -6.74 5.57 22.22
N SER A 68 -5.61 5.07 21.73
CA SER A 68 -4.93 3.89 22.29
C SER A 68 -3.86 4.31 23.29
N ARG A 69 -3.92 3.75 24.50
CA ARG A 69 -2.90 3.96 25.54
C ARG A 69 -1.99 2.74 25.65
N ASN A 70 -0.69 2.96 25.47
CA ASN A 70 0.36 1.93 25.47
C ASN A 70 0.13 0.79 24.47
N THR A 71 -0.72 0.96 23.44
CA THR A 71 -1.27 -0.14 22.60
C THR A 71 -1.82 -1.30 23.41
N GLN A 72 -2.51 -0.97 24.50
CA GLN A 72 -3.19 -1.97 25.31
C GLN A 72 -4.68 -1.70 25.23
N HIS A 73 -5.13 -0.63 25.88
CA HIS A 73 -6.54 -0.34 26.05
C HIS A 73 -6.97 0.89 25.27
N LEU A 74 -8.28 0.93 24.98
CA LEU A 74 -8.95 2.06 24.37
C LEU A 74 -9.47 3.01 25.45
N TRP A 75 -9.27 4.31 25.22
CA TRP A 75 -9.61 5.38 26.15
C TRP A 75 -10.48 6.43 25.47
N TYR A 76 -11.37 7.03 26.25
CA TYR A 76 -12.32 8.05 25.85
C TYR A 76 -12.23 9.29 26.75
N GLN A 77 -12.48 10.46 26.17
CA GLN A 77 -12.62 11.74 26.86
C GLN A 77 -13.56 12.67 26.08
N MET A 78 -14.25 13.58 26.78
CA MET A 78 -15.14 14.56 26.17
C MET A 78 -14.84 15.96 26.67
N HIS A 79 -14.77 16.93 25.76
CA HIS A 79 -14.52 18.34 26.06
C HIS A 79 -15.67 19.19 25.53
N ASN A 80 -15.99 20.28 26.21
CA ASN A 80 -16.94 21.26 25.69
C ASN A 80 -16.31 22.12 24.56
N PRO A 81 -17.08 22.94 23.83
CA PRO A 81 -16.54 23.81 22.77
C PRO A 81 -15.48 24.82 23.21
N ARG A 82 -15.29 25.03 24.52
CA ARG A 82 -14.28 25.93 25.10
C ARG A 82 -13.01 25.18 25.52
N GLY A 83 -13.00 23.86 25.43
CA GLY A 83 -11.91 22.98 25.85
C GLY A 83 -11.89 22.65 27.34
N ASP A 84 -12.99 22.88 28.06
CA ASP A 84 -13.12 22.34 29.42
C ASP A 84 -13.50 20.86 29.33
N VAL A 85 -12.91 20.04 30.19
CA VAL A 85 -13.24 18.61 30.27
C VAL A 85 -14.65 18.43 30.84
N LEU A 86 -15.48 17.66 30.14
CA LEU A 86 -16.80 17.20 30.60
C LEU A 86 -16.73 15.77 31.13
N ILE A 87 -16.03 14.89 30.43
CA ILE A 87 -15.72 13.52 30.89
C ILE A 87 -14.22 13.36 30.80
N PHE A 88 -13.57 13.06 31.93
CA PHE A 88 -12.13 12.82 32.00
C PHE A 88 -11.78 11.42 31.47
N GLU A 89 -10.48 11.19 31.28
CA GLU A 89 -9.93 9.95 30.72
C GLU A 89 -10.61 8.70 31.32
N THR A 90 -11.34 7.97 30.48
CA THR A 90 -12.10 6.78 30.86
C THR A 90 -11.68 5.62 29.96
N GLN A 91 -11.26 4.51 30.54
CA GLN A 91 -11.02 3.28 29.76
C GLN A 91 -12.37 2.70 29.35
N ILE A 92 -12.56 2.47 28.05
CA ILE A 92 -13.82 1.96 27.47
C ILE A 92 -13.69 0.57 26.85
N SER A 93 -12.46 0.08 26.63
CA SER A 93 -12.26 -1.33 26.27
C SER A 93 -12.43 -2.21 27.50
N ASN A 94 -12.98 -3.40 27.30
CA ASN A 94 -13.18 -4.39 28.34
C ASN A 94 -11.90 -4.74 29.15
N PRO A 95 -12.06 -5.25 30.39
CA PRO A 95 -10.93 -5.77 31.15
C PRO A 95 -10.32 -6.98 30.45
N GLY A 96 -9.01 -6.97 30.22
CA GLY A 96 -8.36 -8.06 29.52
C GLY A 96 -6.98 -7.70 28.99
N ALA A 97 -6.35 -8.65 28.32
CA ALA A 97 -5.15 -8.37 27.55
C ALA A 97 -5.58 -7.96 26.15
N HIS A 98 -5.58 -6.66 25.89
CA HIS A 98 -5.88 -6.10 24.58
C HIS A 98 -4.62 -5.53 23.93
N ARG A 99 -4.66 -5.43 22.60
CA ARG A 99 -3.79 -4.57 21.81
C ARG A 99 -4.70 -3.72 20.93
N ALA A 100 -5.22 -2.63 21.49
CA ALA A 100 -6.06 -1.68 20.78
C ALA A 100 -5.25 -0.84 19.78
N TRP A 101 -5.65 -0.87 18.51
CA TRP A 101 -5.03 -0.17 17.38
C TRP A 101 -6.08 0.49 16.50
N HIS A 102 -5.68 1.61 15.89
CA HIS A 102 -6.44 2.36 14.87
C HIS A 102 -7.93 2.49 15.19
N PRO A 103 -8.28 3.14 16.31
CA PRO A 103 -9.67 3.45 16.56
C PRO A 103 -10.16 4.52 15.58
N ASP A 104 -11.45 4.47 15.30
CA ASP A 104 -12.18 5.49 14.57
C ASP A 104 -13.55 5.75 15.24
N ILE A 105 -14.13 6.92 15.01
CA ILE A 105 -15.28 7.44 15.76
C ILE A 105 -16.25 8.22 14.85
N SER A 106 -17.55 8.01 15.07
CA SER A 106 -18.62 8.82 14.47
C SER A 106 -19.70 9.08 15.53
N VAL A 107 -20.18 10.32 15.65
CA VAL A 107 -21.26 10.71 16.56
C VAL A 107 -22.57 10.76 15.77
N ASP A 108 -23.56 10.01 16.24
CA ASP A 108 -24.84 9.90 15.56
C ASP A 108 -25.79 11.07 15.85
N SER A 109 -26.96 11.07 15.22
CA SER A 109 -27.92 12.16 15.33
C SER A 109 -28.58 12.31 16.72
N ASP A 110 -28.42 11.30 17.59
CA ASP A 110 -28.88 11.29 18.98
C ASP A 110 -27.75 11.61 19.98
N ASP A 111 -26.59 12.07 19.49
CA ASP A 111 -25.36 12.34 20.25
C ASP A 111 -24.74 11.08 20.91
N ASN A 112 -25.06 9.87 20.41
CA ASN A 112 -24.34 8.66 20.82
C ASN A 112 -23.04 8.52 20.02
N VAL A 113 -22.03 7.93 20.64
CA VAL A 113 -20.68 7.83 20.10
C VAL A 113 -20.40 6.41 19.63
N HIS A 114 -20.35 6.22 18.31
CA HIS A 114 -20.00 4.97 17.65
C HIS A 114 -18.49 4.88 17.52
N ILE A 115 -17.90 3.78 17.97
CA ILE A 115 -16.45 3.59 17.97
C ILE A 115 -16.13 2.24 17.37
N THR A 116 -15.20 2.21 16.42
CA THR A 116 -14.60 0.96 15.92
C THR A 116 -13.11 0.95 16.19
N TRP A 117 -12.53 -0.24 16.39
CA TRP A 117 -11.10 -0.40 16.66
C TRP A 117 -10.64 -1.83 16.41
N THR A 118 -9.33 -2.03 16.32
CA THR A 118 -8.72 -3.35 16.12
C THR A 118 -8.09 -3.87 17.41
N ASP A 119 -8.41 -5.10 17.81
CA ASP A 119 -7.63 -5.85 18.80
C ASP A 119 -6.66 -6.83 18.13
N LYS A 120 -5.37 -6.68 18.44
CA LYS A 120 -4.27 -7.51 17.93
C LYS A 120 -3.69 -8.46 18.99
N ALA A 121 -4.32 -8.64 20.14
CA ALA A 121 -3.79 -9.44 21.24
C ALA A 121 -3.84 -10.95 20.97
N ALA A 122 -4.86 -11.43 20.26
CA ALA A 122 -5.09 -12.84 19.96
C ALA A 122 -5.28 -13.06 18.46
N GLN A 123 -6.47 -13.50 18.04
CA GLN A 123 -6.92 -13.33 16.67
C GLN A 123 -7.11 -11.83 16.41
N TRP A 124 -6.92 -11.41 15.16
CA TRP A 124 -7.12 -10.01 14.82
C TRP A 124 -8.63 -9.79 14.69
N THR A 125 -9.14 -8.90 15.52
CA THR A 125 -10.57 -8.67 15.68
C THR A 125 -10.91 -7.22 15.40
N ILE A 126 -11.91 -6.98 14.56
CA ILE A 126 -12.56 -5.68 14.41
C ILE A 126 -13.68 -5.59 15.44
N LEU A 127 -13.61 -4.57 16.29
CA LEU A 127 -14.54 -4.35 17.38
C LEU A 127 -15.39 -3.11 17.12
N TYR A 128 -16.59 -3.11 17.70
CA TYR A 128 -17.53 -2.00 17.70
C TYR A 128 -18.06 -1.76 19.12
N THR A 129 -18.07 -0.51 19.55
CA THR A 129 -18.54 -0.08 20.88
C THR A 129 -19.43 1.15 20.69
N LEU A 130 -20.55 1.23 21.41
CA LEU A 130 -21.47 2.38 21.36
C LEU A 130 -21.60 3.01 22.75
N LEU A 131 -21.31 4.30 22.85
CA LEU A 131 -21.42 5.05 24.11
C LEU A 131 -22.57 6.06 24.05
N ASP A 132 -23.20 6.31 25.20
CA ASP A 132 -24.06 7.45 25.47
C ASP A 132 -23.43 8.29 26.59
N PRO A 133 -22.68 9.35 26.24
CA PRO A 133 -22.05 10.24 27.21
C PRO A 133 -23.04 11.03 28.08
N SER A 134 -24.33 11.05 27.75
CA SER A 134 -25.36 11.73 28.56
C SER A 134 -25.76 10.92 29.80
N GLN A 135 -25.37 9.64 29.87
CA GLN A 135 -25.54 8.80 31.07
C GLN A 135 -24.58 9.17 32.20
N ASP A 136 -23.51 9.91 31.90
CA ASP A 136 -22.61 10.51 32.87
C ASP A 136 -23.12 11.88 33.34
N ASP A 137 -22.73 12.33 34.53
CA ASP A 137 -23.13 13.65 35.03
C ASP A 137 -22.30 14.80 34.45
N GLN A 138 -21.28 14.49 33.64
CA GLN A 138 -20.42 15.40 32.89
C GLN A 138 -19.73 16.43 33.80
N SER A 139 -19.38 16.01 35.02
CA SER A 139 -18.81 16.88 36.04
C SER A 139 -17.31 17.19 35.84
N GLY A 140 -16.69 16.59 34.83
CA GLY A 140 -15.27 16.71 34.50
C GLY A 140 -14.39 15.64 35.15
N ASP A 141 -14.96 14.64 35.82
CA ASP A 141 -14.27 13.44 36.28
C ASP A 141 -14.42 12.26 35.30
N SER A 142 -13.75 11.14 35.59
CA SER A 142 -13.81 9.96 34.73
C SER A 142 -15.18 9.30 34.87
N ALA A 143 -15.78 8.94 33.74
CA ALA A 143 -17.03 8.21 33.71
C ALA A 143 -16.84 6.74 34.15
N ILE A 144 -17.96 6.05 34.34
CA ILE A 144 -17.99 4.60 34.54
C ILE A 144 -18.37 3.94 33.21
N ASP A 145 -17.45 3.18 32.62
CA ASP A 145 -17.64 2.49 31.34
C ASP A 145 -18.98 1.73 31.25
N SER A 146 -19.28 0.85 32.21
CA SER A 146 -20.54 0.09 32.23
C SER A 146 -21.82 0.94 32.31
N VAL A 147 -21.72 2.23 32.60
CA VAL A 147 -22.84 3.17 32.64
C VAL A 147 -23.02 3.85 31.28
N ILE A 148 -21.93 4.34 30.69
CA ILE A 148 -21.96 5.07 29.40
C ILE A 148 -22.01 4.11 28.20
N SER A 149 -21.52 2.88 28.31
CA SER A 149 -21.54 1.90 27.23
C SER A 149 -22.96 1.34 27.03
N LEU A 150 -23.60 1.74 25.92
CA LEU A 150 -24.88 1.20 25.47
C LEU A 150 -24.71 -0.16 24.82
N ILE A 151 -23.67 -0.33 24.00
CA ILE A 151 -23.24 -1.63 23.46
C ILE A 151 -21.78 -1.79 23.84
N ASP A 152 -21.51 -2.84 24.60
CA ASP A 152 -20.16 -3.25 24.99
C ASP A 152 -19.38 -3.83 23.78
N ASP A 153 -18.06 -4.03 23.90
CA ASP A 153 -17.17 -4.42 22.80
C ASP A 153 -17.71 -5.61 21.99
N PHE A 154 -18.31 -5.30 20.83
CA PHE A 154 -18.92 -6.26 19.93
C PHE A 154 -17.95 -6.69 18.85
N GLU A 155 -17.78 -8.00 18.68
CA GLU A 155 -16.95 -8.59 17.63
C GLU A 155 -17.64 -8.49 16.27
N VAL A 156 -17.25 -7.49 15.47
CA VAL A 156 -17.72 -7.32 14.08
C VAL A 156 -17.16 -8.42 13.19
N SER A 157 -15.87 -8.73 13.37
CA SER A 157 -15.16 -9.73 12.57
C SER A 157 -13.93 -10.28 13.28
N VAL A 158 -13.70 -11.59 13.23
CA VAL A 158 -12.58 -12.27 13.94
C VAL A 158 -11.96 -13.40 13.12
N HIS A 159 -10.66 -13.30 12.81
CA HIS A 159 -9.93 -14.31 12.04
C HIS A 159 -8.44 -14.39 12.42
N THR A 160 -7.74 -15.40 11.92
CA THR A 160 -6.31 -15.65 12.23
C THR A 160 -5.33 -14.76 11.46
N GLN A 161 -5.77 -14.05 10.44
CA GLN A 161 -4.93 -13.21 9.58
C GLN A 161 -5.12 -11.73 9.92
N ASN A 162 -4.23 -10.87 9.40
CA ASN A 162 -4.22 -9.44 9.70
C ASN A 162 -5.52 -8.77 9.22
N ARG A 163 -6.21 -8.11 10.17
CA ARG A 163 -7.37 -7.24 9.96
C ARG A 163 -7.10 -5.92 10.66
N ASP A 164 -7.16 -4.78 9.99
CA ASP A 164 -6.74 -3.53 10.59
C ASP A 164 -7.45 -2.32 9.96
N TRP A 165 -7.14 -1.13 10.47
CA TRP A 165 -7.62 0.16 9.94
C TRP A 165 -9.13 0.19 9.68
N PRO A 166 -9.96 -0.10 10.70
CA PRO A 166 -11.38 0.07 10.57
C PRO A 166 -11.70 1.57 10.50
N ALA A 167 -12.68 1.90 9.66
CA ALA A 167 -13.30 3.21 9.56
C ALA A 167 -14.81 3.06 9.76
N ILE A 168 -15.44 4.05 10.39
CA ILE A 168 -16.86 4.03 10.73
C ILE A 168 -17.56 5.34 10.37
N ASP A 169 -18.78 5.23 9.85
CA ASP A 169 -19.70 6.36 9.76
C ASP A 169 -21.14 5.89 9.99
N THR A 170 -22.06 6.83 10.26
CA THR A 170 -23.45 6.51 10.64
C THR A 170 -24.46 7.02 9.61
N ASP A 171 -25.53 6.26 9.38
CA ASP A 171 -26.65 6.69 8.52
C ASP A 171 -27.71 7.48 9.29
N SER A 172 -28.73 7.96 8.57
CA SER A 172 -29.84 8.72 9.15
C SER A 172 -30.73 7.94 10.11
N GLU A 173 -30.59 6.61 10.19
CA GLU A 173 -31.24 5.73 11.16
C GLU A 173 -30.30 5.36 12.33
N ASN A 174 -29.13 6.00 12.43
CA ASN A 174 -28.07 5.74 13.41
C ASN A 174 -27.50 4.32 13.33
N ASN A 175 -27.51 3.68 12.17
CA ASN A 175 -26.80 2.44 11.92
C ASN A 175 -25.33 2.73 11.61
N ALA A 176 -24.42 1.88 12.10
CA ALA A 176 -22.99 1.99 11.85
C ALA A 176 -22.58 1.25 10.57
N HIS A 177 -21.86 1.95 9.71
CA HIS A 177 -21.22 1.44 8.49
C HIS A 177 -19.74 1.30 8.73
N ILE A 178 -19.22 0.07 8.73
CA ILE A 178 -17.82 -0.21 9.09
C ILE A 178 -17.11 -0.82 7.89
N ALA A 179 -15.98 -0.22 7.50
CA ALA A 179 -15.07 -0.74 6.48
C ALA A 179 -13.69 -1.00 7.08
N TRP A 180 -12.99 -2.06 6.67
CA TRP A 180 -11.65 -2.40 7.19
C TRP A 180 -10.80 -3.11 6.14
N GLU A 181 -9.48 -3.12 6.34
CA GLU A 181 -8.58 -3.96 5.56
C GLU A 181 -8.41 -5.35 6.18
N ASP A 182 -8.35 -6.37 5.34
CA ASP A 182 -8.23 -7.75 5.78
C ASP A 182 -7.53 -8.64 4.75
N SER A 183 -6.55 -9.41 5.23
CA SER A 183 -5.79 -10.37 4.42
C SER A 183 -6.39 -11.78 4.39
N PHE A 184 -7.50 -12.02 5.09
CA PHE A 184 -8.20 -13.28 5.09
C PHE A 184 -9.03 -13.48 3.83
N GLU A 185 -8.70 -14.52 3.05
CA GLU A 185 -9.56 -15.04 1.99
C GLU A 185 -9.55 -16.57 2.05
N PRO A 186 -10.72 -17.23 2.25
CA PRO A 186 -10.79 -18.67 2.49
C PRO A 186 -10.19 -19.56 1.39
N LEU A 187 -10.05 -19.05 0.17
CA LEU A 187 -9.59 -19.80 -1.01
C LEU A 187 -8.17 -19.41 -1.45
N ASP A 188 -7.50 -18.55 -0.67
CA ASP A 188 -6.20 -17.95 -0.94
C ASP A 188 -6.03 -17.38 -2.36
N LYS A 189 -7.13 -16.90 -2.96
CA LYS A 189 -7.17 -16.40 -4.35
C LYS A 189 -6.30 -15.17 -4.57
N PHE A 190 -6.08 -14.41 -3.50
CA PHE A 190 -5.34 -13.15 -3.53
C PHE A 190 -3.98 -13.27 -2.86
N TYR A 191 -3.49 -14.49 -2.59
CA TYR A 191 -2.15 -14.73 -2.02
C TYR A 191 -1.91 -13.94 -0.74
N GLN A 192 -2.92 -13.91 0.14
CA GLN A 192 -2.91 -13.16 1.40
C GLN A 192 -2.62 -11.65 1.25
N GLN A 193 -2.91 -11.07 0.07
CA GLN A 193 -2.89 -9.62 -0.12
C GLN A 193 -4.13 -9.00 0.53
N PRO A 194 -3.97 -7.88 1.28
CA PRO A 194 -5.09 -7.23 1.95
C PRO A 194 -6.16 -6.77 0.96
N GLN A 195 -7.41 -7.00 1.33
CA GLN A 195 -8.63 -6.58 0.63
C GLN A 195 -9.49 -5.70 1.53
N ILE A 196 -10.45 -4.99 0.93
CA ILE A 196 -11.40 -4.16 1.70
C ILE A 196 -12.68 -4.93 1.94
N TYR A 197 -13.11 -4.95 3.19
CA TYR A 197 -14.35 -5.53 3.65
C TYR A 197 -15.27 -4.47 4.23
N TYR A 198 -16.56 -4.82 4.30
CA TYR A 198 -17.61 -3.97 4.82
C TYR A 198 -18.63 -4.78 5.63
N SER A 199 -19.19 -4.14 6.66
CA SER A 199 -20.29 -4.63 7.49
C SER A 199 -21.20 -3.45 7.87
N MET A 200 -22.47 -3.75 8.12
CA MET A 200 -23.43 -2.77 8.65
C MET A 200 -23.99 -3.30 9.96
N ILE A 201 -23.88 -2.49 11.01
CA ILE A 201 -24.36 -2.79 12.35
C ILE A 201 -25.56 -1.89 12.64
N GLN A 202 -26.66 -2.49 13.07
CA GLN A 202 -27.86 -1.83 13.54
C GLN A 202 -27.93 -1.98 15.08
N PRO A 203 -27.67 -0.91 15.84
CA PRO A 203 -27.80 -0.94 17.29
C PRO A 203 -29.25 -1.18 17.74
N ASP A 204 -29.47 -2.16 18.60
CA ASP A 204 -30.74 -2.30 19.34
C ASP A 204 -30.56 -1.76 20.76
N LEU A 205 -30.93 -0.49 20.95
CA LEU A 205 -30.77 0.21 22.22
C LEU A 205 -31.69 -0.34 23.33
N GLN A 206 -32.74 -1.09 23.00
CA GLN A 206 -33.62 -1.70 24.01
C GLN A 206 -32.97 -2.92 24.66
N SER A 207 -32.34 -3.77 23.83
CA SER A 207 -31.62 -4.95 24.29
C SER A 207 -30.17 -4.68 24.63
N ARG A 208 -29.62 -3.52 24.21
CA ARG A 208 -28.21 -3.15 24.32
C ARG A 208 -27.31 -4.13 23.56
N GLU A 209 -27.76 -4.52 22.36
CA GLU A 209 -27.05 -5.45 21.48
C GLU A 209 -26.78 -4.82 20.11
N ALA A 210 -25.66 -5.19 19.48
CA ALA A 210 -25.38 -4.89 18.09
C ALA A 210 -25.98 -5.97 17.17
N VAL A 211 -26.83 -5.58 16.23
CA VAL A 211 -27.41 -6.48 15.23
C VAL A 211 -26.68 -6.32 13.91
N VAL A 212 -26.11 -7.38 13.35
CA VAL A 212 -25.46 -7.34 12.04
C VAL A 212 -26.54 -7.30 10.95
N ALA A 213 -26.78 -6.12 10.37
CA ALA A 213 -27.74 -5.92 9.28
C ALA A 213 -27.18 -6.39 7.93
N VAL A 214 -25.89 -6.12 7.69
CA VAL A 214 -25.13 -6.64 6.55
C VAL A 214 -23.88 -7.31 7.09
N GLY A 215 -23.73 -8.61 6.83
CA GLY A 215 -22.54 -9.35 7.23
C GLY A 215 -21.31 -9.00 6.41
N GLU A 216 -20.15 -9.53 6.82
CA GLU A 216 -18.88 -9.30 6.16
C GLU A 216 -18.94 -9.50 4.64
N THR A 217 -18.70 -8.41 3.91
CA THR A 217 -18.81 -8.37 2.46
C THR A 217 -17.50 -7.89 1.85
N LEU A 218 -16.89 -8.73 1.01
CA LEU A 218 -15.69 -8.38 0.25
C LEU A 218 -16.03 -7.37 -0.85
N LEU A 219 -15.41 -6.19 -0.82
CA LEU A 219 -15.62 -5.12 -1.80
C LEU A 219 -14.63 -5.19 -2.97
N THR A 220 -13.43 -5.74 -2.76
CA THR A 220 -12.34 -5.74 -3.76
C THR A 220 -11.94 -7.17 -4.17
N PRO A 221 -12.66 -7.84 -5.10
CA PRO A 221 -12.35 -9.22 -5.47
C PRO A 221 -11.22 -9.33 -6.54
N ILE A 222 -10.12 -8.58 -6.40
CA ILE A 222 -9.03 -8.51 -7.40
C ILE A 222 -7.66 -8.43 -6.72
N ILE A 223 -6.64 -9.05 -7.34
CA ILE A 223 -5.23 -8.99 -6.88
C ILE A 223 -4.72 -7.54 -6.85
N GLY A 224 -3.86 -7.24 -5.88
CA GLY A 224 -3.17 -5.96 -5.68
C GLY A 224 -3.37 -5.46 -4.26
N HIS A 225 -2.42 -4.70 -3.74
CA HIS A 225 -2.51 -4.19 -2.38
C HIS A 225 -3.70 -3.24 -2.26
N LYS A 226 -4.48 -3.42 -1.18
CA LYS A 226 -5.54 -2.52 -0.73
C LYS A 226 -5.30 -2.21 0.72
N GLY A 227 -5.61 -1.01 1.17
CA GLY A 227 -5.49 -0.70 2.59
C GLY A 227 -6.09 0.63 2.96
N HIS A 228 -6.06 0.91 4.26
CA HIS A 228 -6.49 2.19 4.84
C HIS A 228 -7.83 2.68 4.26
N PRO A 229 -8.92 1.89 4.38
CA PRO A 229 -10.20 2.35 3.92
C PRO A 229 -10.69 3.53 4.77
N ASP A 230 -11.55 4.33 4.17
CA ASP A 230 -12.33 5.36 4.85
C ASP A 230 -13.77 5.29 4.32
N VAL A 231 -14.74 5.61 5.16
CA VAL A 231 -16.17 5.50 4.86
C VAL A 231 -16.87 6.82 5.17
N ALA A 232 -17.80 7.21 4.30
CA ALA A 232 -18.68 8.34 4.51
C ALA A 232 -20.10 7.99 4.06
N VAL A 233 -21.10 8.41 4.80
CA VAL A 233 -22.52 8.28 4.49
C VAL A 233 -23.07 9.67 4.21
N ASP A 234 -23.69 9.85 3.05
CA ASP A 234 -24.31 11.14 2.71
C ASP A 234 -25.72 11.29 3.28
N ALA A 235 -26.30 12.49 3.13
CA ALA A 235 -27.63 12.81 3.66
C ALA A 235 -28.79 12.01 3.03
N ASP A 236 -28.54 11.26 1.95
CA ASP A 236 -29.50 10.36 1.31
C ASP A 236 -29.20 8.88 1.65
N ASP A 237 -28.37 8.63 2.68
CA ASP A 237 -27.90 7.33 3.16
C ASP A 237 -27.08 6.53 2.13
N PHE A 238 -26.41 7.21 1.19
CA PHE A 238 -25.45 6.54 0.32
C PHE A 238 -24.09 6.40 0.98
N VAL A 239 -23.69 5.14 1.18
CA VAL A 239 -22.37 4.77 1.67
C VAL A 239 -21.32 4.87 0.57
N GLN A 240 -20.30 5.68 0.81
CA GLN A 240 -19.12 5.85 -0.03
C GLN A 240 -17.91 5.32 0.72
N ILE A 241 -17.15 4.42 0.09
CA ILE A 241 -15.94 3.85 0.68
C ILE A 241 -14.79 4.12 -0.27
N VAL A 242 -13.70 4.67 0.27
CA VAL A 242 -12.45 4.92 -0.44
C VAL A 242 -11.33 4.12 0.21
N TRP A 243 -10.26 3.82 -0.53
CA TRP A 243 -9.15 3.02 -0.04
C TRP A 243 -7.88 3.23 -0.89
N ASP A 244 -6.73 2.89 -0.33
CA ASP A 244 -5.47 2.82 -1.07
C ASP A 244 -5.48 1.66 -2.05
N ASP A 245 -5.07 1.88 -3.30
CA ASP A 245 -5.15 0.85 -4.34
C ASP A 245 -3.96 0.85 -5.29
N THR A 246 -3.36 -0.31 -5.54
CA THR A 246 -2.29 -0.46 -6.54
C THR A 246 -2.78 -0.56 -7.99
N ARG A 247 -4.09 -0.65 -8.24
CA ARG A 247 -4.65 -0.67 -9.59
C ARG A 247 -4.29 0.61 -10.34
N GLY A 248 -3.97 0.48 -11.63
CA GLY A 248 -3.39 1.56 -12.42
C GLY A 248 -1.91 1.84 -12.13
N GLY A 249 -1.34 1.15 -11.12
CA GLY A 249 0.07 1.21 -10.77
C GLY A 249 0.95 0.69 -11.90
N LYS A 250 2.16 1.25 -11.96
CA LYS A 250 3.22 0.89 -12.89
C LYS A 250 4.40 0.38 -12.08
N VAL A 251 4.87 -0.81 -12.40
CA VAL A 251 6.06 -1.40 -11.78
C VAL A 251 7.05 -1.70 -12.88
N GLU A 252 8.31 -1.31 -12.69
CA GLU A 252 9.42 -1.71 -13.55
C GLU A 252 10.38 -2.60 -12.79
N MET A 253 10.64 -3.78 -13.35
CA MET A 253 11.48 -4.82 -12.79
C MET A 253 12.72 -4.99 -13.67
N VAL A 254 13.89 -4.79 -13.09
CA VAL A 254 15.17 -5.00 -13.76
C VAL A 254 15.87 -6.17 -13.09
N ALA A 255 16.20 -7.21 -13.85
CA ALA A 255 16.85 -8.39 -13.30
C ALA A 255 18.25 -8.57 -13.87
N PRO A 256 19.33 -8.23 -13.14
CA PRO A 256 20.67 -8.72 -13.44
C PRO A 256 20.74 -10.22 -13.11
N ILE A 257 20.86 -11.05 -14.14
CA ILE A 257 20.81 -12.51 -14.01
C ILE A 257 22.19 -13.07 -14.34
N ASP A 258 22.69 -13.91 -13.44
CA ASP A 258 23.90 -14.68 -13.61
C ASP A 258 23.81 -15.61 -14.84
N THR A 259 24.86 -15.59 -15.67
CA THR A 259 24.94 -16.40 -16.91
C THR A 259 25.97 -17.51 -16.86
N SER A 260 26.50 -17.81 -15.68
CA SER A 260 27.41 -18.92 -15.42
C SER A 260 26.81 -20.26 -15.85
N GLY A 261 27.66 -21.28 -15.99
CA GLY A 261 27.26 -22.60 -16.48
C GLY A 261 26.26 -23.34 -15.59
N SER A 262 26.09 -22.95 -14.32
CA SER A 262 25.15 -23.55 -13.37
C SER A 262 23.72 -23.04 -13.55
N MET A 263 23.54 -21.83 -14.07
CA MET A 263 22.26 -21.08 -14.04
C MET A 263 21.22 -21.45 -15.13
N ASN A 264 21.42 -22.55 -15.87
CA ASN A 264 20.58 -22.84 -17.04
C ASN A 264 19.10 -23.12 -16.68
N THR A 265 18.81 -23.74 -15.53
CA THR A 265 17.42 -24.07 -15.15
C THR A 265 16.69 -22.82 -14.63
N GLU A 266 17.43 -22.03 -13.87
CA GLU A 266 17.01 -20.79 -13.24
C GLU A 266 16.64 -19.74 -14.29
N TRP A 267 17.38 -19.67 -15.41
CA TRP A 267 16.99 -18.86 -16.56
C TRP A 267 15.61 -19.25 -17.13
N ALA A 268 15.34 -20.55 -17.24
CA ALA A 268 14.04 -21.03 -17.72
C ALA A 268 12.91 -20.64 -16.74
N ASP A 269 13.15 -20.83 -15.44
CA ASP A 269 12.20 -20.53 -14.38
C ASP A 269 11.95 -19.03 -14.24
N MET A 270 12.96 -18.17 -14.40
CA MET A 270 12.79 -16.71 -14.42
C MET A 270 11.86 -16.26 -15.55
N CYS A 271 11.94 -16.88 -16.72
CA CYS A 271 11.00 -16.60 -17.81
C CYS A 271 9.59 -17.14 -17.53
N VAL A 272 9.45 -18.24 -16.78
CA VAL A 272 8.14 -18.68 -16.28
C VAL A 272 7.57 -17.65 -15.30
N VAL A 273 8.39 -17.10 -14.39
CA VAL A 273 7.97 -16.06 -13.44
C VAL A 273 7.40 -14.85 -14.17
N PHE A 274 8.04 -14.34 -15.22
CA PHE A 274 7.52 -13.15 -15.91
C PHE A 274 6.41 -13.47 -16.92
N TYR A 275 6.57 -14.52 -17.72
CA TYR A 275 5.77 -14.75 -18.93
C TYR A 275 4.79 -15.92 -18.82
N GLY A 276 4.89 -16.72 -17.77
CA GLY A 276 4.06 -17.90 -17.54
C GLY A 276 4.58 -19.16 -18.21
N GLY A 277 4.07 -20.31 -17.75
CA GLY A 277 4.45 -21.62 -18.25
C GLY A 277 4.62 -22.64 -17.12
N TYR A 278 5.43 -23.66 -17.38
CA TYR A 278 5.76 -24.70 -16.40
C TYR A 278 7.18 -24.50 -15.90
N PHE A 279 7.36 -24.49 -14.58
CA PHE A 279 8.68 -24.53 -13.97
C PHE A 279 9.40 -25.83 -14.32
N ALA A 280 10.73 -25.81 -14.32
CA ALA A 280 11.55 -26.98 -14.55
C ALA A 280 11.34 -28.08 -13.50
N SER A 281 11.05 -27.69 -12.26
CA SER A 281 10.67 -28.60 -11.16
C SER A 281 9.23 -29.14 -11.27
N GLY A 282 8.45 -28.61 -12.22
CA GLY A 282 7.03 -28.89 -12.40
C GLY A 282 6.13 -27.86 -11.73
N GLY A 283 4.84 -27.90 -12.05
CA GLY A 283 3.87 -26.89 -11.63
C GLY A 283 3.72 -25.77 -12.66
N TYR A 284 2.47 -25.35 -12.86
CA TYR A 284 2.14 -24.27 -13.78
C TYR A 284 2.05 -22.96 -13.02
N PHE A 285 2.60 -21.90 -13.61
CA PHE A 285 2.44 -20.53 -13.17
C PHE A 285 1.96 -19.67 -14.32
N GLU A 286 1.00 -18.79 -14.08
CA GLU A 286 0.43 -17.94 -15.13
C GLU A 286 1.41 -16.87 -15.59
N GLY A 287 2.32 -16.41 -14.71
CA GLY A 287 3.29 -15.35 -14.97
C GLY A 287 2.86 -14.01 -14.40
N LEU A 288 3.82 -13.22 -13.91
CA LEU A 288 3.57 -11.91 -13.30
C LEU A 288 2.93 -10.93 -14.28
N LYS A 289 3.41 -10.86 -15.53
CA LYS A 289 2.86 -9.93 -16.53
C LYS A 289 1.37 -10.20 -16.81
N PRO A 290 0.94 -11.42 -17.19
CA PRO A 290 -0.48 -11.68 -17.43
C PRO A 290 -1.33 -11.56 -16.16
N MET A 291 -0.85 -12.02 -14.99
CA MET A 291 -1.58 -11.89 -13.73
C MET A 291 -1.84 -10.43 -13.36
N LEU A 292 -0.82 -9.58 -13.41
CA LEU A 292 -0.92 -8.18 -13.02
C LEU A 292 -1.64 -7.33 -14.08
N LEU A 293 -1.58 -7.71 -15.37
CA LEU A 293 -2.40 -7.09 -16.40
C LEU A 293 -3.90 -7.29 -16.14
N ARG A 294 -4.32 -8.48 -15.67
CA ARG A 294 -5.72 -8.73 -15.23
C ARG A 294 -6.12 -7.88 -14.04
N ALA A 295 -5.17 -7.48 -13.21
CA ALA A 295 -5.36 -6.54 -12.10
C ALA A 295 -5.25 -5.06 -12.51
N ASN A 296 -5.25 -4.74 -13.81
CA ASN A 296 -5.09 -3.37 -14.32
C ASN A 296 -3.78 -2.69 -13.84
N MET A 297 -2.71 -3.47 -13.68
CA MET A 297 -1.37 -2.99 -13.40
C MET A 297 -0.50 -3.16 -14.65
N THR A 298 0.43 -2.24 -14.88
CA THR A 298 1.42 -2.38 -15.96
C THR A 298 2.76 -2.82 -15.38
N VAL A 299 3.25 -3.95 -15.86
CA VAL A 299 4.58 -4.48 -15.51
C VAL A 299 5.52 -4.23 -16.69
N TYR A 300 6.53 -3.41 -16.43
CA TYR A 300 7.69 -3.22 -17.29
C TYR A 300 8.80 -4.15 -16.80
N GLU A 301 9.45 -4.85 -17.71
CA GLU A 301 10.55 -5.75 -17.36
C GLU A 301 11.72 -5.59 -18.33
N THR A 302 12.93 -5.66 -17.78
CA THR A 302 14.14 -5.88 -18.56
C THR A 302 15.01 -6.90 -17.83
N LEU A 303 15.31 -8.01 -18.49
CA LEU A 303 16.21 -9.03 -17.94
C LEU A 303 17.59 -8.81 -18.56
N TYR A 304 18.62 -8.74 -17.75
CA TYR A 304 20.00 -8.51 -18.18
C TYR A 304 20.83 -9.76 -17.98
N ALA A 305 21.37 -10.28 -19.08
CA ALA A 305 22.33 -11.36 -19.08
C ALA A 305 23.72 -10.78 -18.73
N LEU A 306 24.18 -10.99 -17.50
CA LEU A 306 25.50 -10.55 -17.05
C LEU A 306 26.59 -11.12 -17.96
N SER A 307 27.60 -10.30 -18.30
CA SER A 307 28.68 -10.65 -19.23
C SER A 307 28.22 -10.90 -20.69
N GLY A 308 26.92 -10.85 -20.98
CA GLY A 308 26.38 -11.08 -22.31
C GLY A 308 26.50 -12.53 -22.79
N ASN A 309 26.69 -13.50 -21.90
CA ASN A 309 26.59 -14.92 -22.26
C ASN A 309 25.12 -15.35 -22.35
N TRP A 310 24.87 -16.37 -23.16
CA TRP A 310 23.52 -16.82 -23.48
C TRP A 310 23.35 -18.29 -23.14
N PRO A 311 22.99 -18.62 -21.89
CA PRO A 311 22.55 -19.96 -21.53
C PRO A 311 21.43 -20.42 -22.47
N SER A 312 21.40 -21.72 -22.78
CA SER A 312 20.46 -22.25 -23.78
C SER A 312 18.99 -21.94 -23.43
N ALA A 313 18.66 -21.95 -22.14
CA ALA A 313 17.35 -21.59 -21.64
C ALA A 313 16.99 -20.11 -21.88
N ALA A 314 17.95 -19.19 -21.78
CA ALA A 314 17.75 -17.75 -21.96
C ALA A 314 17.30 -17.37 -23.39
N THR A 315 17.48 -18.27 -24.37
CA THR A 315 17.15 -18.03 -25.78
C THR A 315 16.00 -18.88 -26.30
N SER A 316 15.42 -19.75 -25.46
CA SER A 316 14.44 -20.76 -25.87
C SER A 316 13.24 -20.83 -24.91
N GLY A 317 12.27 -21.68 -25.21
CA GLY A 317 11.07 -21.86 -24.38
C GLY A 317 10.35 -20.53 -24.12
N ASN A 318 10.00 -20.29 -22.85
CA ASN A 318 9.30 -19.07 -22.42
C ASN A 318 10.17 -17.81 -22.55
N CYS A 319 11.50 -17.94 -22.65
CA CYS A 319 12.40 -16.80 -22.86
C CYS A 319 12.47 -16.34 -24.32
N ALA A 320 12.09 -17.19 -25.29
CA ALA A 320 12.39 -16.95 -26.71
C ALA A 320 11.85 -15.61 -27.24
N ALA A 321 10.63 -15.23 -26.86
CA ALA A 321 10.02 -13.97 -27.28
C ALA A 321 10.70 -12.75 -26.64
N ALA A 322 11.05 -12.84 -25.35
CA ALA A 322 11.74 -11.78 -24.64
C ALA A 322 13.18 -11.60 -25.15
N TYR A 323 13.87 -12.71 -25.46
CA TYR A 323 15.19 -12.69 -26.10
C TYR A 323 15.14 -11.98 -27.46
N GLN A 324 14.12 -12.26 -28.28
CA GLN A 324 13.92 -11.55 -29.55
C GLN A 324 13.65 -10.06 -29.35
N THR A 325 12.81 -9.71 -28.36
CA THR A 325 12.47 -8.34 -28.00
C THR A 325 13.70 -7.54 -27.55
N GLY A 326 14.61 -8.18 -26.82
CA GLY A 326 15.89 -7.61 -26.40
C GLY A 326 16.97 -7.61 -27.48
N GLY A 327 16.63 -7.90 -28.74
CA GLY A 327 17.57 -7.82 -29.85
C GLY A 327 18.41 -9.08 -30.10
N SER A 328 17.97 -10.24 -29.59
CA SER A 328 18.58 -11.54 -29.89
C SER A 328 20.09 -11.59 -29.62
N GLY A 329 20.50 -11.06 -28.47
CA GLY A 329 21.88 -11.08 -28.01
C GLY A 329 22.81 -10.07 -28.68
N SER A 330 22.24 -9.06 -29.35
CA SER A 330 23.02 -8.00 -30.02
C SER A 330 22.80 -6.60 -29.44
N GLN A 331 21.99 -6.47 -28.39
CA GLN A 331 21.68 -5.18 -27.79
C GLN A 331 21.84 -5.21 -26.28
N GLY A 332 22.54 -4.19 -25.77
CA GLY A 332 22.58 -3.85 -24.35
C GLY A 332 21.41 -2.96 -23.91
N PRO A 333 21.58 -2.19 -22.81
CA PRO A 333 20.56 -1.28 -22.28
C PRO A 333 19.92 -0.37 -23.34
N ARG A 334 18.63 -0.11 -23.21
CA ARG A 334 17.88 0.78 -24.12
C ARG A 334 18.29 2.22 -23.88
N GLY A 335 18.44 3.03 -24.93
CA GLY A 335 18.66 4.48 -24.79
C GLY A 335 17.43 5.30 -24.40
N THR A 336 16.29 4.66 -24.13
CA THR A 336 15.04 5.29 -23.70
C THR A 336 14.33 4.43 -22.66
N PRO A 337 13.58 5.05 -21.73
CA PRO A 337 12.80 4.29 -20.76
C PRO A 337 11.61 3.55 -21.38
N LEU A 338 11.09 2.53 -20.71
CA LEU A 338 9.88 1.83 -21.14
C LEU A 338 8.63 2.70 -20.98
N GLY A 339 7.52 2.29 -21.60
CA GLY A 339 6.23 3.00 -21.52
C GLY A 339 6.13 4.26 -22.39
N GLN A 340 6.92 4.38 -23.46
CA GLN A 340 6.85 5.52 -24.38
C GLN A 340 5.61 5.48 -25.30
N ALA A 341 5.07 4.28 -25.52
CA ALA A 341 3.88 4.06 -26.32
C ALA A 341 3.04 2.90 -25.74
N PRO A 342 1.74 2.80 -26.07
CA PRO A 342 0.95 1.63 -25.73
C PRO A 342 1.59 0.34 -26.22
N GLY A 343 1.76 -0.64 -25.32
CA GLY A 343 2.44 -1.92 -25.61
C GLY A 343 3.97 -1.88 -25.51
N ASP A 344 4.59 -0.74 -25.19
CA ASP A 344 6.03 -0.64 -24.84
C ASP A 344 6.25 -1.08 -23.39
N ASP A 345 5.86 -2.31 -23.07
CA ASP A 345 5.89 -2.86 -21.73
C ASP A 345 7.03 -3.86 -21.49
N SER A 346 7.88 -4.11 -22.49
CA SER A 346 8.98 -5.09 -22.40
C SER A 346 10.28 -4.54 -22.97
N GLY A 347 11.32 -4.52 -22.14
CA GLY A 347 12.69 -4.34 -22.58
C GLY A 347 13.30 -5.61 -23.18
N GLY A 348 12.70 -6.77 -22.91
CA GLY A 348 13.22 -8.08 -23.30
C GLY A 348 14.47 -8.50 -22.53
N ILE A 349 15.18 -9.49 -23.06
CA ILE A 349 16.44 -9.98 -22.49
C ILE A 349 17.62 -9.36 -23.24
N ARG A 350 18.46 -8.61 -22.53
CA ARG A 350 19.54 -7.79 -23.08
C ARG A 350 20.89 -8.18 -22.49
N GLU A 351 21.98 -7.94 -23.21
CA GLU A 351 23.32 -8.14 -22.63
C GLU A 351 23.64 -7.02 -21.63
N LEU A 352 24.35 -7.37 -20.56
CA LEU A 352 24.94 -6.41 -19.64
C LEU A 352 26.44 -6.67 -19.56
N THR A 353 27.20 -5.84 -20.24
CA THR A 353 28.64 -6.01 -20.46
C THR A 353 29.49 -5.05 -19.62
N GLU A 354 28.86 -4.14 -18.89
CA GLU A 354 29.53 -3.18 -18.00
C GLU A 354 28.70 -2.97 -16.75
N VAL A 355 29.34 -3.03 -15.58
CA VAL A 355 28.73 -2.87 -14.25
C VAL A 355 29.58 -1.93 -13.40
N ILE A 356 29.20 -1.69 -12.15
CA ILE A 356 29.89 -0.75 -11.27
C ILE A 356 30.42 -1.47 -10.05
N TYR A 357 31.70 -1.28 -9.77
CA TYR A 357 32.32 -1.69 -8.53
C TYR A 357 33.37 -0.67 -8.12
N ASN A 358 33.43 -0.33 -6.83
CA ASN A 358 34.32 0.68 -6.29
C ASN A 358 34.20 2.02 -7.05
N ASN A 359 32.96 2.40 -7.35
CA ASN A 359 32.59 3.61 -8.09
C ASN A 359 33.28 3.76 -9.48
N ASN A 360 33.68 2.65 -10.10
CA ASN A 360 34.26 2.61 -11.44
C ASN A 360 33.52 1.61 -12.32
N ALA A 361 33.51 1.88 -13.63
CA ALA A 361 33.00 0.94 -14.62
C ALA A 361 33.90 -0.30 -14.70
N VAL A 362 33.30 -1.48 -14.60
CA VAL A 362 33.94 -2.78 -14.74
C VAL A 362 33.36 -3.47 -15.97
N ASN A 363 34.21 -3.76 -16.94
CA ASN A 363 33.83 -4.51 -18.14
C ASN A 363 33.74 -6.00 -17.82
N LEU A 364 32.67 -6.63 -18.30
CA LEU A 364 32.39 -8.05 -18.14
C LEU A 364 32.73 -8.78 -19.45
N PRO A 365 33.82 -9.57 -19.51
CA PRO A 365 34.16 -10.36 -20.69
C PRO A 365 33.14 -11.49 -20.90
N GLN A 366 32.77 -11.76 -22.15
CA GLN A 366 31.85 -12.84 -22.53
C GLN A 366 32.53 -14.22 -22.45
N ASP A 367 32.78 -14.71 -21.24
CA ASP A 367 33.49 -15.97 -20.98
C ASP A 367 32.69 -17.02 -20.21
N GLY A 368 31.49 -16.68 -19.71
CA GLY A 368 30.63 -17.56 -18.93
C GLY A 368 31.25 -18.04 -17.61
N GLY A 369 32.28 -17.34 -17.12
CA GLY A 369 33.00 -17.67 -15.91
C GLY A 369 32.78 -16.65 -14.80
N TYR A 370 33.83 -16.37 -14.05
CA TYR A 370 33.79 -15.51 -12.85
C TYR A 370 33.03 -14.18 -13.02
N TYR A 371 33.16 -13.52 -14.19
CA TYR A 371 32.52 -12.22 -14.43
C TYR A 371 31.02 -12.31 -14.78
N SER A 372 30.51 -13.49 -15.15
CA SER A 372 29.07 -13.66 -15.37
C SER A 372 28.25 -13.70 -14.09
N GLU A 373 28.90 -13.77 -12.93
CA GLU A 373 28.29 -13.93 -11.61
C GLU A 373 28.19 -12.59 -10.85
N PHE A 374 28.52 -11.46 -11.50
CA PHE A 374 28.63 -10.12 -10.89
C PHE A 374 27.26 -9.48 -10.59
N TRP A 375 26.41 -10.16 -9.81
CA TRP A 375 25.07 -9.68 -9.47
C TRP A 375 25.06 -8.51 -8.47
N GLY A 376 26.06 -8.41 -7.59
CA GLY A 376 26.24 -7.26 -6.70
C GLY A 376 26.63 -5.98 -7.47
N PRO A 377 27.68 -5.98 -8.31
CA PRO A 377 28.02 -4.86 -9.17
C PRO A 377 26.90 -4.52 -10.17
N GLY A 378 26.19 -5.54 -10.68
CA GLY A 378 25.02 -5.36 -11.53
C GLY A 378 23.86 -4.65 -10.80
N SER A 379 23.64 -4.96 -9.53
CA SER A 379 22.66 -4.29 -8.67
C SER A 379 23.05 -2.82 -8.42
N THR A 380 24.31 -2.58 -8.10
CA THR A 380 24.88 -1.22 -7.95
C THR A 380 24.67 -0.40 -9.23
N TRP A 381 24.97 -0.98 -10.39
CA TRP A 381 24.74 -0.35 -11.70
C TRP A 381 23.27 0.01 -11.93
N ALA A 382 22.36 -0.92 -11.68
CA ALA A 382 20.93 -0.68 -11.89
C ALA A 382 20.42 0.47 -11.01
N CYS A 383 20.85 0.52 -9.75
CA CYS A 383 20.44 1.55 -8.80
C CYS A 383 21.06 2.92 -9.11
N LEU A 384 22.35 2.97 -9.45
CA LEU A 384 23.00 4.21 -9.86
C LEU A 384 22.48 4.77 -11.19
N SER A 385 21.92 3.92 -12.07
CA SER A 385 21.26 4.37 -13.30
C SER A 385 20.00 5.22 -13.05
N TRP A 386 19.37 5.11 -11.88
CA TRP A 386 18.26 6.01 -11.50
C TRP A 386 18.72 7.21 -10.70
N ARG A 387 19.59 6.98 -9.72
CA ARG A 387 20.18 8.06 -8.90
C ARG A 387 21.66 7.81 -8.69
N ASP A 388 22.49 8.65 -9.28
CA ASP A 388 23.94 8.50 -9.18
C ASP A 388 24.51 9.08 -7.88
N VAL A 389 25.82 8.88 -7.67
CA VAL A 389 26.57 9.40 -6.50
C VAL A 389 26.63 10.93 -6.42
N SER A 390 26.28 11.63 -7.50
CA SER A 390 26.15 13.09 -7.55
C SER A 390 24.72 13.56 -7.27
N ASN A 391 23.80 12.64 -6.94
CA ASN A 391 22.37 12.85 -6.74
C ASN A 391 21.58 13.26 -8.00
N ASN A 392 22.09 12.97 -9.21
CA ASN A 392 21.31 13.21 -10.42
C ASN A 392 20.20 12.17 -10.57
N VAL A 393 19.02 12.60 -11.04
CA VAL A 393 17.88 11.73 -11.39
C VAL A 393 17.29 12.19 -12.73
N PRO A 394 17.25 11.34 -13.77
CA PRO A 394 17.90 10.03 -13.87
C PRO A 394 19.42 10.13 -13.63
N GLY A 395 20.00 9.05 -13.09
CA GLY A 395 21.41 8.97 -12.77
C GLY A 395 22.24 8.75 -14.03
N ASN A 396 23.52 9.14 -13.98
CA ASN A 396 24.48 8.84 -15.02
C ASN A 396 25.69 8.13 -14.39
N PRO A 397 25.61 6.82 -14.13
CA PRO A 397 26.72 6.07 -13.59
C PRO A 397 27.99 6.19 -14.46
N PRO A 398 29.17 5.81 -13.95
CA PRO A 398 30.42 5.84 -14.71
C PRO A 398 30.45 4.94 -15.96
N THR A 399 29.36 4.22 -16.23
CA THR A 399 29.19 3.35 -17.39
C THR A 399 28.79 4.14 -18.63
N GLN A 400 29.04 3.60 -19.83
CA GLN A 400 28.50 4.18 -21.06
C GLN A 400 27.08 3.69 -21.40
N LEU A 401 26.59 2.70 -20.66
CA LEU A 401 25.36 1.96 -20.94
C LEU A 401 24.48 1.91 -19.68
N ASP A 402 23.69 2.95 -19.49
CA ASP A 402 22.84 3.09 -18.31
C ASP A 402 21.46 2.49 -18.56
N HIS A 403 20.84 1.93 -17.52
CA HIS A 403 19.44 1.58 -17.64
C HIS A 403 18.55 2.82 -17.47
N HIS A 404 17.76 3.11 -18.50
CA HIS A 404 16.80 4.19 -18.45
C HIS A 404 15.49 3.72 -17.80
N TRP A 405 15.32 4.03 -16.51
CA TRP A 405 14.09 3.74 -15.78
C TRP A 405 12.92 4.64 -16.20
N ASN A 406 11.72 4.08 -16.20
CA ASN A 406 10.46 4.79 -16.28
C ASN A 406 10.25 5.65 -15.02
N PRO A 407 10.18 6.98 -15.14
CA PRO A 407 10.05 7.85 -13.97
C PRO A 407 8.71 7.68 -13.23
N ASN A 408 7.68 7.14 -13.90
CA ASN A 408 6.35 6.95 -13.34
C ASN A 408 6.11 5.53 -12.79
N ALA A 409 7.12 4.67 -12.77
CA ALA A 409 7.01 3.31 -12.24
C ALA A 409 7.73 3.19 -10.89
N THR A 410 7.17 2.35 -10.02
CA THR A 410 7.89 1.76 -8.88
C THR A 410 9.02 0.91 -9.42
N LYS A 411 10.22 1.05 -8.87
CA LYS A 411 11.45 0.47 -9.41
C LYS A 411 11.90 -0.68 -8.52
N ILE A 412 12.05 -1.85 -9.12
CA ILE A 412 12.44 -3.07 -8.43
C ILE A 412 13.65 -3.66 -9.17
N ILE A 413 14.67 -4.05 -8.42
CA ILE A 413 15.74 -4.89 -8.96
C ILE A 413 15.61 -6.31 -8.44
N ILE A 414 15.87 -7.30 -9.31
CA ILE A 414 15.76 -8.72 -8.99
C ILE A 414 17.07 -9.40 -9.40
N PRO A 415 18.16 -9.22 -8.64
CA PRO A 415 19.39 -9.96 -8.90
C PRO A 415 19.20 -11.45 -8.55
N ILE A 416 19.79 -12.33 -9.34
CA ILE A 416 19.73 -13.77 -9.13
C ILE A 416 21.07 -14.42 -9.50
N SER A 417 21.54 -15.31 -8.63
CA SER A 417 22.78 -16.08 -8.79
C SER A 417 22.80 -17.23 -7.77
N ASP A 418 23.61 -18.24 -8.04
CA ASP A 418 23.99 -19.29 -7.09
C ASP A 418 25.38 -19.07 -6.47
N GLU A 419 26.06 -17.96 -6.84
CA GLU A 419 27.44 -17.62 -6.48
C GLU A 419 27.54 -16.28 -5.70
N GLY A 420 28.73 -15.95 -5.19
CA GLY A 420 28.98 -14.72 -4.43
C GLY A 420 28.66 -13.43 -5.19
N PRO A 421 28.32 -12.32 -4.51
CA PRO A 421 27.95 -11.05 -5.15
C PRO A 421 29.04 -10.43 -6.03
N TYR A 422 30.32 -10.69 -5.77
CA TYR A 422 31.42 -10.27 -6.63
C TYR A 422 31.95 -11.43 -7.52
N GLY A 423 31.20 -12.52 -7.58
CA GLY A 423 31.49 -13.70 -8.38
C GLY A 423 32.20 -14.81 -7.61
N GLY A 424 31.89 -16.04 -8.01
CA GLY A 424 32.53 -17.29 -7.65
C GLY A 424 32.33 -17.75 -6.21
N ASP A 425 32.93 -18.92 -5.98
CA ASP A 425 33.02 -19.57 -4.68
C ASP A 425 34.51 -19.78 -4.28
N PRO A 426 34.85 -19.65 -2.99
CA PRO A 426 33.96 -19.47 -1.85
C PRO A 426 33.45 -18.03 -1.70
N SER A 427 32.14 -17.87 -1.60
CA SER A 427 31.51 -16.61 -1.19
C SER A 427 31.95 -16.13 0.21
N GLN A 428 31.71 -14.86 0.53
CA GLN A 428 32.10 -14.14 1.76
C GLN A 428 33.52 -13.57 1.75
N GLN A 429 34.07 -13.31 0.58
CA GLN A 429 35.31 -12.57 0.45
C GLN A 429 35.11 -11.07 0.75
N SER A 430 36.22 -10.34 0.88
CA SER A 430 36.16 -8.90 1.20
C SER A 430 35.50 -8.08 0.09
N ASP A 431 35.70 -8.50 -1.15
CA ASP A 431 35.10 -7.93 -2.34
C ASP A 431 33.61 -8.25 -2.46
N ASP A 432 33.17 -9.46 -2.08
CA ASP A 432 31.75 -9.79 -1.93
C ASP A 432 31.04 -8.84 -0.94
N THR A 433 31.65 -8.69 0.24
CA THR A 433 31.10 -7.82 1.30
C THR A 433 31.10 -6.36 0.86
N GLN A 434 32.12 -5.91 0.15
CA GLN A 434 32.14 -4.56 -0.39
C GLN A 434 31.04 -4.37 -1.44
N SER A 435 30.93 -5.33 -2.37
CA SER A 435 29.96 -5.32 -3.47
C SER A 435 28.51 -5.20 -2.97
N ILE A 436 28.16 -5.97 -1.94
CA ILE A 436 26.80 -5.94 -1.40
C ILE A 436 26.49 -4.63 -0.65
N ASN A 437 27.46 -4.07 0.07
CA ASN A 437 27.30 -2.78 0.73
C ASN A 437 27.12 -1.64 -0.29
N GLU A 438 27.89 -1.67 -1.39
CA GLU A 438 27.73 -0.69 -2.48
C GLU A 438 26.34 -0.79 -3.12
N ALA A 439 25.85 -2.00 -3.37
CA ALA A 439 24.52 -2.23 -3.94
C ALA A 439 23.41 -1.75 -2.98
N HIS A 440 23.48 -2.13 -1.70
CA HIS A 440 22.53 -1.72 -0.68
C HIS A 440 22.43 -0.18 -0.60
N ASP A 441 23.57 0.49 -0.44
CA ASP A 441 23.59 1.95 -0.28
C ASP A 441 23.08 2.66 -1.54
N ALA A 442 23.47 2.18 -2.73
CA ALA A 442 22.98 2.72 -3.99
C ALA A 442 21.45 2.59 -4.12
N CYS A 443 20.88 1.43 -3.78
CA CYS A 443 19.45 1.19 -3.91
C CYS A 443 18.62 1.95 -2.86
N VAL A 444 19.08 2.00 -1.61
CA VAL A 444 18.47 2.82 -0.55
C VAL A 444 18.45 4.29 -0.94
N ILE A 445 19.58 4.83 -1.43
CA ILE A 445 19.67 6.23 -1.86
C ILE A 445 18.77 6.47 -3.08
N ALA A 446 18.73 5.54 -4.03
CA ALA A 446 17.89 5.65 -5.23
C ALA A 446 16.39 5.47 -4.96
N GLY A 447 16.00 4.92 -3.80
CA GLY A 447 14.62 4.52 -3.53
C GLY A 447 14.16 3.38 -4.43
N ILE A 448 15.07 2.47 -4.77
CA ILE A 448 14.82 1.27 -5.57
C ILE A 448 14.74 0.08 -4.62
N ILE A 449 13.74 -0.78 -4.81
CA ILE A 449 13.49 -1.92 -3.93
C ILE A 449 14.25 -3.14 -4.46
N PRO A 450 15.23 -3.69 -3.73
CA PRO A 450 15.84 -4.95 -4.09
C PRO A 450 14.97 -6.14 -3.67
N VAL A 451 14.88 -7.14 -4.55
CA VAL A 451 14.25 -8.44 -4.28
C VAL A 451 15.19 -9.54 -4.81
N PRO A 452 16.32 -9.79 -4.13
CA PRO A 452 17.30 -10.79 -4.56
C PRO A 452 16.74 -12.20 -4.44
N LEU A 453 17.09 -13.07 -5.40
CA LEU A 453 16.63 -14.46 -5.44
C LEU A 453 17.83 -15.41 -5.43
N LEU A 454 17.86 -16.31 -4.43
CA LEU A 454 18.89 -17.34 -4.35
C LEU A 454 18.56 -18.46 -5.32
N ALA A 455 19.44 -18.69 -6.29
CA ALA A 455 19.38 -19.88 -7.10
C ALA A 455 19.89 -21.08 -6.28
N ALA A 456 19.04 -22.09 -6.14
CA ALA A 456 19.34 -23.30 -5.37
C ALA A 456 19.44 -24.56 -6.23
N GLY A 457 19.13 -24.49 -7.53
CA GLY A 457 18.98 -25.66 -8.40
C GLY A 457 18.10 -26.74 -7.77
N PHE A 458 18.60 -27.98 -7.75
CA PHE A 458 17.95 -29.12 -7.08
C PHE A 458 18.37 -29.30 -5.60
N GLY A 459 19.13 -28.35 -5.04
CA GLY A 459 19.69 -28.38 -3.69
C GLY A 459 19.08 -27.35 -2.75
N SER A 460 19.76 -27.08 -1.64
CA SER A 460 19.32 -26.11 -0.61
C SER A 460 19.83 -24.68 -0.84
N GLY A 461 20.57 -24.43 -1.93
CA GLY A 461 21.30 -23.19 -2.15
C GLY A 461 22.44 -22.97 -1.14
N SER A 462 23.35 -22.05 -1.46
CA SER A 462 24.42 -21.65 -0.54
C SER A 462 23.87 -20.74 0.56
N THR A 463 24.04 -21.13 1.83
CA THR A 463 23.67 -20.28 2.98
C THR A 463 24.46 -18.97 2.99
N GLN A 464 25.70 -19.00 2.50
CA GLN A 464 26.56 -17.81 2.44
C GLN A 464 26.10 -16.82 1.37
N VAL A 465 25.70 -17.31 0.20
CA VAL A 465 25.10 -16.48 -0.86
C VAL A 465 23.74 -15.95 -0.41
N GLY A 466 22.90 -16.81 0.19
CA GLY A 466 21.63 -16.40 0.79
C GLY A 466 21.78 -15.31 1.86
N SER A 467 22.87 -15.34 2.65
CA SER A 467 23.16 -14.27 3.61
C SER A 467 23.38 -12.92 2.92
N HIS A 468 24.19 -12.87 1.86
CA HIS A 468 24.40 -11.64 1.10
C HIS A 468 23.11 -11.14 0.45
N MET A 469 22.25 -12.04 -0.01
CA MET A 469 20.94 -11.66 -0.54
C MET A 469 20.01 -11.10 0.54
N MET A 470 20.13 -11.52 1.80
CA MET A 470 19.36 -10.91 2.89
C MET A 470 19.94 -9.57 3.35
N ASP A 471 21.24 -9.33 3.12
CA ASP A 471 21.92 -8.07 3.45
C ASP A 471 21.55 -6.94 2.46
N LEU A 472 21.14 -7.28 1.24
CA LEU A 472 20.65 -6.35 0.21
C LEU A 472 19.14 -6.14 0.33
#